data_AF-A0A7Y8M1P7-F1
#
_entry.id   AF-A0A7Y8M1P7-F1
#
_cell.length_a   1.000
_cell.length_b   1.000
_cell.length_c   1.000
_cell.angle_alpha   90.00
_cell.angle_beta   90.00
_cell.angle_gamma   90.00
#
_symmetry.space_group_name_H-M   'P 1'
#
loop_
_entity.id
_entity.type
_entity.pdbx_description
1 polymer ?
#
loop_
_entity_poly.entity_id
_entity_poly.type
_entity_poly.pdbx_seq_one_letter_code
_entity_poly.pdbx_strand_id
1 'polypeptide(L)' 'MDKNIKIYNINDPAQYDDEIEYWLKVSPEEKLSIAQDLREQYIKLFNKQELYDESRRALRRVYKIIKLSQS' A
#
# COMPACT_ATOMS: atom_id res chain seq x y z
N MET A 1 29.52 -2.16 9.29
CA MET A 1 28.11 -1.92 9.65
C MET A 1 27.48 -3.28 9.82
N ASP A 2 27.19 -3.65 11.05
CA ASP A 2 26.50 -4.90 11.34
C ASP A 2 25.05 -4.79 10.85
N LYS A 3 24.61 -5.76 10.05
CA LYS A 3 23.20 -5.86 9.64
C LYS A 3 22.41 -6.40 10.81
N ASN A 4 21.64 -5.56 11.49
CA ASN A 4 20.63 -6.02 12.43
C ASN A 4 19.48 -6.69 11.65
N ILE A 5 19.41 -8.01 11.70
CA ILE A 5 18.31 -8.78 11.12
C ILE A 5 17.28 -9.01 12.23
N LYS A 6 16.13 -8.33 12.15
CA LYS A 6 14.99 -8.58 13.04
C LYS A 6 14.28 -9.85 12.55
N ILE A 7 14.29 -10.90 13.37
CA ILE A 7 13.63 -12.18 13.06
C ILE A 7 12.22 -12.12 13.64
N TYR A 8 11.21 -12.30 12.79
CA TYR A 8 9.80 -12.27 13.15
C TYR A 8 9.24 -13.69 13.30
N ASN A 9 8.43 -13.91 14.33
CA ASN A 9 7.62 -15.11 14.55
C ASN A 9 6.15 -14.79 14.24
N ILE A 10 5.61 -15.42 13.21
CA ILE A 10 4.23 -15.19 12.75
C ILE A 10 3.15 -15.51 13.81
N ASN A 11 3.49 -16.32 14.82
CA ASN A 11 2.56 -16.73 15.88
C ASN A 11 2.69 -15.88 17.15
N ASP A 12 3.54 -14.86 17.16
CA ASP A 12 3.77 -14.01 18.33
C ASP A 12 3.16 -12.61 18.09
N PRO A 13 1.90 -12.38 18.51
CA PRO A 13 1.21 -11.11 18.27
C PRO A 13 1.87 -9.91 18.97
N ALA A 14 2.65 -10.13 20.04
CA ALA A 14 3.36 -9.06 20.75
C ALA A 14 4.49 -8.43 19.92
N GLN A 15 4.92 -9.08 18.84
CA GLN A 15 5.94 -8.57 17.91
C GLN A 15 5.41 -7.49 16.95
N TYR A 16 4.11 -7.21 17.01
CA TYR A 16 3.45 -6.21 16.17
C TYR A 16 2.99 -4.98 16.96
N ASP A 17 3.13 -4.97 18.29
CA ASP A 17 2.69 -3.85 19.13
C ASP A 17 3.47 -2.56 18.79
N ASP A 18 4.78 -2.68 18.53
CA ASP A 18 5.63 -1.58 18.07
C ASP A 18 5.26 -1.12 16.64
N GLU A 19 4.80 -2.04 15.79
CA GLU A 19 4.30 -1.72 14.45
C GLU A 19 2.97 -0.96 14.49
N ILE A 20 2.05 -1.33 15.38
CA ILE A 20 0.79 -0.59 15.56
C ILE A 20 1.10 0.85 15.97
N GLU A 21 1.98 1.05 16.96
CA GLU A 21 2.41 2.39 17.37
C GLU A 21 3.09 3.17 16.24
N TYR A 22 3.94 2.51 15.45
CA TYR A 22 4.57 3.11 14.29
C TYR A 22 3.49 3.61 13.31
N TRP A 23 2.56 2.74 12.92
CA TRP A 23 1.50 3.09 11.98
C TRP A 23 0.56 4.18 12.51
N LEU A 24 0.34 4.29 13.82
CA LEU A 24 -0.44 5.40 14.38
C LEU A 24 0.28 6.75 14.22
N LYS A 25 1.61 6.77 14.23
CA LYS A 25 2.43 7.99 14.10
C LYS A 25 2.68 8.42 12.66
N VAL A 26 2.60 7.50 11.70
CA VAL A 26 2.78 7.80 10.25
C VAL A 26 1.61 8.64 9.72
N SER A 27 1.93 9.68 8.95
CA SER A 27 0.92 10.55 8.33
C SER A 27 0.03 9.81 7.32
N PRO A 28 -1.20 10.28 7.07
CA PRO A 28 -2.06 9.71 6.01
C PRO A 28 -1.38 9.69 4.64
N GLU A 29 -0.60 10.72 4.30
CA GLU A 29 0.12 10.84 3.03
C GLU A 29 1.22 9.80 2.89
N GLU A 30 2.02 9.59 3.94
CA GLU A 30 3.05 8.55 3.96
C GLU A 30 2.43 7.14 3.92
N LYS A 31 1.34 6.91 4.66
CA LYS A 31 0.60 5.63 4.59
C LYS A 31 0.15 5.32 3.17
N LEU A 32 -0.39 6.34 2.49
CA LEU A 32 -0.83 6.21 1.11
C LEU A 32 0.35 5.87 0.17
N SER A 33 1.50 6.53 0.37
CA SER A 33 2.72 6.24 -0.38
C SER A 33 3.20 4.81 -0.16
N ILE A 34 3.31 4.36 1.10
CA ILE A 34 3.77 3.00 1.41
C ILE A 34 2.79 1.95 0.86
N ALA A 35 1.49 2.18 0.98
CA ALA A 35 0.48 1.29 0.40
C ALA A 35 0.61 1.19 -1.13
N GLN A 36 0.94 2.29 -1.80
CA GLN A 36 1.18 2.30 -3.24
C GLN A 36 2.41 1.47 -3.61
N ASP A 37 3.52 1.61 -2.86
CA ASP A 37 4.74 0.82 -3.08
C ASP A 37 4.49 -0.69 -2.89
N LEU A 38 3.78 -1.06 -1.83
CA LEU A 38 3.40 -2.45 -1.56
C LEU A 38 2.52 -3.03 -2.68
N ARG A 39 1.58 -2.22 -3.18
CA ARG A 39 0.71 -2.61 -4.30
C ARG A 39 1.53 -2.89 -5.56
N GLU A 40 2.48 -2.03 -5.90
CA GLU A 40 3.34 -2.19 -7.08
C GLU A 40 4.23 -3.43 -6.97
N GLN A 41 4.80 -3.69 -5.79
CA GLN A 41 5.56 -4.91 -5.51
C GLN A 41 4.69 -6.16 -5.67
N TYR A 42 3.47 -6.16 -5.12
CA TYR A 42 2.53 -7.26 -5.27
C TYR A 42 2.21 -7.55 -6.74
N ILE A 43 1.90 -6.50 -7.52
CA ILE A 43 1.58 -6.65 -8.94
C ILE A 43 2.74 -7.29 -9.70
N LYS A 44 3.96 -6.83 -9.44
CA LYS A 44 5.17 -7.36 -10.06
C LYS A 44 5.42 -8.81 -9.66
N LEU A 45 5.28 -9.14 -8.38
CA LEU A 45 5.53 -10.48 -7.84
C LEU A 45 4.56 -11.53 -8.39
N PHE A 46 3.28 -11.16 -8.56
CA PHE A 46 2.23 -12.07 -9.02
C PHE A 46 1.86 -11.91 -10.50
N ASN A 47 2.64 -11.12 -11.26
CA ASN A 47 2.43 -10.81 -12.67
C ASN A 47 1.00 -10.34 -12.99
N LYS A 48 0.47 -9.40 -12.19
CA LYS A 48 -0.92 -8.91 -12.27
C LYS A 48 -1.07 -7.59 -13.05
N GLN A 49 -0.12 -7.29 -13.95
CA GLN A 49 -0.03 -5.98 -14.59
C GLN A 49 -1.31 -5.62 -15.39
N GLU A 50 -1.88 -6.59 -16.11
CA GLU A 50 -3.09 -6.38 -16.91
C GLU A 50 -4.29 -5.95 -16.05
N LEU A 51 -4.53 -6.64 -14.93
CA LEU A 51 -5.59 -6.33 -13.98
C LEU A 51 -5.39 -4.95 -13.33
N TYR A 52 -4.13 -4.58 -13.07
CA TYR A 52 -3.80 -3.25 -12.56
C TYR A 52 -4.12 -2.15 -13.57
N ASP A 53 -3.72 -2.34 -14.82
CA ASP A 53 -3.97 -1.37 -15.89
C ASP A 53 -5.47 -1.17 -16.13
N GLU A 54 -6.26 -2.26 -16.08
CA GLU A 54 -7.71 -2.21 -16.16
C GLU A 54 -8.31 -1.42 -14.98
N SER A 55 -7.90 -1.73 -13.75
CA SER A 55 -8.32 -1.00 -12.54
C SER A 55 -8.02 0.50 -12.65
N ARG A 56 -6.83 0.87 -13.15
CA ARG A 56 -6.48 2.28 -13.37
C ARG A 56 -7.32 2.95 -14.45
N ARG A 57 -7.67 2.26 -15.53
CA ARG A 57 -8.56 2.80 -16.57
C ARG A 57 -9.95 3.07 -15.98
N ALA A 58 -10.49 2.14 -15.19
CA ALA A 58 -11.78 2.32 -14.53
C ALA A 58 -11.77 3.52 -13.56
N LEU A 59 -10.75 3.64 -12.73
CA LEU A 59 -10.61 4.75 -11.79
C LEU A 59 -10.57 6.11 -12.49
N ARG A 60 -9.83 6.22 -13.60
CA ARG A 60 -9.79 7.46 -14.40
C ARG A 60 -11.16 7.83 -14.98
N ARG A 61 -11.96 6.85 -15.40
CA ARG A 61 -13.32 7.09 -15.88
C ARG A 61 -14.21 7.64 -14.77
N VAL A 62 -14.17 7.03 -13.59
CA VAL A 62 -14.92 7.49 -12.42
C VAL A 62 -14.51 8.92 -12.03
N TYR A 63 -13.21 9.18 -11.92
CA TYR A 63 -12.70 10.52 -11.61
C TYR A 63 -13.17 11.57 -12.63
N LYS A 64 -13.12 11.23 -13.93
CA LYS A 64 -13.61 12.12 -14.99
C LYS A 64 -15.10 12.45 -14.83
N ILE A 65 -15.94 11.44 -14.53
CA ILE A 65 -17.38 11.62 -14.32
C ILE A 65 -17.62 12.53 -13.11
N ILE A 66 -16.96 12.26 -11.98
CA ILE A 66 -17.12 13.07 -10.76
C ILE A 66 -16.74 14.52 -11.02
N LYS A 67 -15.59 14.76 -11.66
CA LYS A 67 -15.13 16.11 -12.00
C LYS A 67 -16.12 16.86 -12.90
N LEU A 68 -16.70 16.17 -13.88
CA LEU A 68 -17.73 16.73 -14.76
C LEU A 68 -19.05 17.01 -14.02
N SER A 69 -19.42 16.20 -13.03
CA SER A 69 -20.63 16.42 -12.22
C SER A 69 -20.52 17.55 -11.20
N GLN A 70 -19.30 18.00 -10.90
CA GLN A 70 -19.02 19.13 -10.01
C GLN A 70 -18.84 20.46 -10.76
N SER A 71 -18.96 20.44 -12.10
CA SER A 71 -18.93 21.62 -12.98
C SER A 71 -20.35 22.00 -13.40
#